data_AF-A0A6B2CLZ3-F1
#
_entry.id   AF-A0A6B2CLZ3-F1
#
_cell.length_a   1.000
_cell.length_b   1.000
_cell.length_c   1.000
_cell.angle_alpha   90.00
_cell.angle_beta   90.00
_cell.angle_gamma   90.00
#
_symmetry.space_group_name_H-M   'P 1'
#
loop_
_entity.id
_entity.type
_entity.pdbx_description
1 polymer ?
#
loop_
_entity_poly.entity_id
_entity_poly.type
_entity_poly.pdbx_seq_one_letter_code
_entity_poly.pdbx_strand_id
1 'polypeptide(L)'
;MRKIYLAETRRFVKLLVTQLRWYGVPYRFKRLPSTICPVCHHELTQLPGRIMVCGNCGFKAPRDKVPMYWVLKLRCKMIEPEDEDCPHR
;
A
#
# COMPACT_ATOMS: atom_id res chain seq x y z
N MET A 1 -11.70 0.70 -22.54
CA MET A 1 -10.72 1.25 -21.59
C MET A 1 -9.31 0.91 -22.07
N ARG A 2 -8.50 1.91 -22.47
CA ARG A 2 -7.10 1.69 -22.85
C ARG A 2 -6.32 1.19 -21.63
N LYS A 3 -5.71 0.00 -21.72
CA LYS A 3 -4.73 -0.46 -20.74
C LYS A 3 -3.63 0.60 -20.69
N ILE A 4 -3.44 1.25 -19.54
CA ILE A 4 -2.38 2.25 -19.35
C ILE A 4 -1.06 1.57 -19.74
N TYR A 5 -0.38 2.17 -20.72
CA TYR A 5 0.79 1.62 -21.37
C TYR A 5 1.88 1.37 -20.33
N LEU A 6 2.35 0.13 -20.23
CA LEU A 6 3.46 -0.30 -19.38
C LEU A 6 4.71 0.60 -19.51
N ALA A 7 4.88 1.26 -20.67
CA ALA A 7 5.94 2.23 -20.94
C ALA A 7 5.85 3.48 -20.05
N GLU A 8 4.67 4.08 -19.90
CA GLU A 8 4.47 5.28 -19.08
C GLU A 8 4.69 4.98 -17.60
N THR A 9 4.24 3.82 -17.13
CA THR A 9 4.46 3.38 -15.75
C THR A 9 5.95 3.20 -15.46
N ARG A 10 6.74 2.65 -16.40
CA ARG A 10 8.20 2.50 -16.24
C ARG A 10 8.89 3.87 -16.15
N ARG A 11 8.48 4.82 -16.99
CA ARG A 11 9.02 6.20 -16.96
C ARG A 11 8.70 6.87 -15.63
N PHE A 12 7.46 6.76 -15.17
CA PHE A 12 7.03 7.28 -13.86
C PHE A 12 7.86 6.72 -12.71
N VAL A 13 8.06 5.39 -12.66
CA VAL A 13 8.87 4.76 -11.61
C VAL A 13 10.32 5.27 -11.63
N LYS A 14 10.92 5.47 -12.81
CA LYS A 14 12.28 6.05 -12.92
C LYS A 14 12.35 7.45 -12.34
N LEU A 15 11.43 8.34 -12.74
CA LEU A 15 11.40 9.72 -12.25
C LEU A 15 11.17 9.77 -10.73
N LEU A 16 10.26 8.93 -10.22
CA LEU A 16 9.98 8.82 -8.79
C LEU A 16 11.22 8.36 -8.01
N VAL A 17 11.91 7.31 -8.47
CA VAL A 17 13.13 6.80 -7.82
C VAL A 17 14.23 7.84 -7.82
N THR A 18 14.44 8.54 -8.93
CA THR A 18 15.41 9.63 -8.99
C THR A 18 15.10 10.67 -7.93
N GLN A 19 13.85 11.16 -7.87
CA GLN A 19 13.45 12.17 -6.89
C GLN A 19 13.64 11.71 -5.44
N LEU A 20 13.29 10.46 -5.12
CA LEU A 20 13.46 9.90 -3.78
C LEU A 20 14.93 9.82 -3.37
N ARG A 21 15.82 9.44 -4.30
CA ARG A 21 17.27 9.44 -4.05
C ARG A 21 17.82 10.84 -3.82
N TRP A 22 17.36 11.82 -4.59
CA TRP A 22 17.75 13.24 -4.38
C TRP A 22 17.38 13.74 -2.99
N TYR A 23 16.23 13.33 -2.47
CA TYR A 23 15.79 13.68 -1.11
C TYR A 23 16.30 12.73 -0.02
N GLY A 24 17.09 11.70 -0.34
CA GLY A 24 17.57 10.72 0.65
C GLY A 24 16.47 9.87 1.31
N VAL A 25 15.29 9.76 0.69
CA VAL A 25 14.15 9.04 1.30
C VAL A 25 14.28 7.53 1.07
N PRO A 26 14.31 6.69 2.11
CA PRO A 26 14.33 5.24 1.95
C PRO A 26 13.02 4.74 1.33
N TYR A 27 13.12 3.90 0.30
CA TYR A 27 11.95 3.38 -0.42
C TYR A 27 12.03 1.89 -0.68
N ARG A 28 10.87 1.22 -0.62
CA ARG A 28 10.72 -0.20 -0.96
C ARG A 28 9.45 -0.41 -1.78
N PHE A 29 9.60 -0.92 -3.00
CA PHE A 29 8.45 -1.31 -3.82
C PHE A 29 8.01 -2.73 -3.46
N LYS A 30 6.78 -2.86 -2.93
CA LYS A 30 6.15 -4.16 -2.64
C LYS A 30 4.72 -4.16 -3.15
N ARG A 31 4.31 -5.23 -3.81
CA ARG A 31 2.90 -5.43 -4.19
C ARG A 31 2.12 -5.90 -2.96
N LEU A 32 1.05 -5.18 -2.63
CA LEU A 32 0.15 -5.53 -1.53
C LEU A 32 -1.18 -6.01 -2.08
N PRO A 33 -1.82 -7.00 -1.43
CA PRO A 33 -3.07 -7.56 -1.92
C PRO A 33 -4.22 -6.56 -1.71
N SER A 34 -5.05 -6.40 -2.74
CA SER A 34 -6.29 -5.61 -2.68
C SER A 34 -7.54 -6.48 -2.50
N THR A 35 -7.39 -7.81 -2.56
CA THR A 35 -8.45 -8.81 -2.43
C THR A 35 -8.48 -9.48 -1.05
N ILE A 36 -7.46 -9.26 -0.22
CA ILE A 36 -7.34 -9.90 1.10
C ILE A 36 -7.57 -8.84 2.17
N CYS A 37 -8.41 -9.17 3.16
CA CYS A 37 -8.72 -8.29 4.26
C CYS A 37 -7.47 -8.02 5.11
N PRO A 38 -7.09 -6.75 5.33
CA PRO A 38 -5.94 -6.41 6.16
C PRO A 38 -6.16 -6.77 7.64
N VAL A 39 -7.40 -6.97 8.10
CA VAL A 39 -7.71 -7.27 9.50
C VAL A 39 -7.66 -8.78 9.74
N CYS A 40 -8.59 -9.53 9.14
CA CYS A 40 -8.79 -10.96 9.40
C CYS A 40 -8.19 -11.90 8.34
N HIS A 41 -7.51 -11.38 7.32
CA HIS A 41 -6.91 -12.15 6.22
C HIS A 41 -7.87 -12.99 5.38
N HIS A 42 -9.18 -12.80 5.53
CA HIS A 42 -10.18 -13.44 4.69
C HIS A 42 -10.29 -12.74 3.33
N GLU A 43 -10.80 -13.45 2.33
CA GLU A 43 -11.07 -12.86 1.01
C GLU A 43 -12.15 -11.78 1.10
N LEU A 44 -11.96 -10.72 0.33
CA LEU A 44 -12.87 -9.59 0.22
C LEU A 44 -13.79 -9.78 -0.98
N THR A 45 -15.08 -9.55 -0.78
CA THR A 45 -16.08 -9.54 -1.85
C THR A 45 -16.16 -8.14 -2.45
N GLN A 46 -16.12 -8.05 -3.79
CA GLN A 46 -16.25 -6.79 -4.50
C GLN A 46 -17.74 -6.47 -4.75
N LEU A 47 -18.19 -5.32 -4.25
CA LEU A 47 -19.52 -4.76 -4.50
C LEU A 47 -19.49 -3.72 -5.64
N PRO A 48 -20.67 -3.35 -6.19
CA PRO A 48 -20.79 -2.22 -7.11
C PRO A 48 -20.12 -0.95 -6.55
N GLY A 49 -19.50 -0.16 -7.43
CA GLY A 49 -18.76 1.04 -7.01
C GLY A 49 -17.32 0.80 -6.54
N ARG A 50 -16.72 -0.38 -6.84
CA ARG A 50 -15.33 -0.74 -6.46
C ARG A 50 -15.10 -0.73 -4.94
N ILE A 51 -16.13 -1.06 -4.18
CA ILE A 51 -16.07 -1.20 -2.73
C ILE A 51 -15.78 -2.66 -2.41
N MET A 52 -14.77 -2.91 -1.58
CA MET A 52 -14.42 -4.23 -1.06
C MET A 52 -15.03 -4.39 0.32
N VAL A 53 -15.72 -5.50 0.58
CA VAL A 53 -16.34 -5.82 1.86
C VAL A 53 -15.84 -7.18 2.35
N CYS A 54 -15.51 -7.27 3.63
CA CYS A 54 -15.21 -8.53 4.29
C CYS A 54 -16.47 -9.06 4.98
N GLY A 55 -16.91 -10.26 4.61
CA GLY A 55 -18.04 -10.94 5.26
C GLY A 55 -17.77 -11.42 6.69
N ASN A 56 -16.49 -11.53 7.10
CA ASN A 56 -16.11 -12.07 8.41
C ASN A 56 -15.97 -10.98 9.49
N CYS A 57 -15.25 -9.89 9.20
CA CYS A 57 -14.98 -8.83 10.19
C CYS A 57 -15.75 -7.51 9.95
N GLY A 58 -16.57 -7.43 8.89
CA GLY A 58 -17.33 -6.22 8.54
C GLY A 58 -16.49 -5.09 7.92
N PHE A 59 -15.21 -5.33 7.62
CA PHE A 59 -14.34 -4.34 6.99
C PHE A 59 -14.90 -3.89 5.62
N LYS A 60 -15.02 -2.57 5.40
CA LYS A 60 -15.52 -1.97 4.16
C LYS A 60 -14.60 -0.84 3.73
N ALA A 61 -14.01 -0.94 2.53
CA ALA A 61 -13.17 0.11 1.97
C ALA A 61 -13.19 0.09 0.43
N PRO A 62 -12.95 1.24 -0.24
CA PRO A 62 -12.65 1.25 -1.67
C PRO A 62 -11.45 0.36 -1.99
N ARG A 63 -11.48 -0.36 -3.11
CA ARG A 63 -10.42 -1.29 -3.54
C ARG A 63 -9.03 -0.65 -3.56
N ASP A 64 -8.95 0.61 -3.99
CA ASP A 64 -7.70 1.36 -4.08
C ASP A 64 -7.10 1.72 -2.70
N LYS A 65 -7.93 1.76 -1.65
CA LYS A 65 -7.51 2.02 -0.27
C LYS A 65 -7.11 0.75 0.48
N VAL A 66 -7.55 -0.44 0.06
CA VAL A 66 -7.22 -1.71 0.73
C VAL A 66 -5.70 -1.90 0.91
N PRO A 67 -4.85 -1.67 -0.11
CA PRO A 67 -3.39 -1.73 0.05
C PRO A 67 -2.83 -0.74 1.08
N MET A 68 -3.45 0.42 1.30
CA MET A 68 -2.98 1.41 2.27
C MET A 68 -3.13 0.89 3.71
N TYR A 69 -4.24 0.21 4.00
CA TYR A 69 -4.44 -0.42 5.31
C TYR A 69 -3.43 -1.54 5.58
N TRP A 70 -2.99 -2.25 4.54
CA TRP A 70 -1.88 -3.19 4.64
C TRP A 70 -0.56 -2.50 5.00
N VAL A 71 -0.25 -1.34 4.41
CA VAL A 71 0.93 -0.56 4.78
C VAL A 71 0.87 -0.15 6.24
N LEU A 72 -0.26 0.36 6.72
CA LEU A 72 -0.42 0.75 8.12
C LEU A 72 -0.18 -0.43 9.07
N LYS A 73 -0.72 -1.60 8.76
CA LYS A 73 -0.48 -2.83 9.53
C LYS A 73 0.97 -3.27 9.51
N LEU A 74 1.64 -3.20 8.36
CA LEU A 74 3.06 -3.55 8.22
C LEU A 74 3.98 -2.54 8.90
N ARG A 75 3.65 -1.25 8.86
CA ARG A 75 4.42 -0.18 9.52
C ARG A 75 4.44 -0.35 11.02
N CYS A 76 3.35 -0.77 11.65
CA CYS A 76 3.36 -1.12 13.08
C CYS A 76 4.33 -2.27 13.42
N LYS A 77 4.80 -3.05 12.43
CA LYS A 77 5.82 -4.10 12.60
C LYS A 77 7.22 -3.70 12.10
N MET A 78 7.37 -2.52 11.48
CA MET A 78 8.62 -2.04 10.88
C MET A 78 9.14 -0.79 11.59
N ILE A 79 8.99 -0.74 12.92
CA ILE A 79 9.90 0.03 13.77
C ILE A 79 10.90 -0.99 14.29
N GLU A 80 11.82 -1.40 13.42
CA GLU A 80 13.15 -1.82 13.83
C GLU A 80 14.03 -0.63 13.43
N PRO A 81 14.49 0.19 14.39
CA PRO A 81 15.31 1.35 14.13
C PRO A 81 16.76 0.92 13.97
N GLU A 82 17.22 0.86 12.74
CA GLU A 82 18.59 1.26 12.41
C GLU A 82 18.37 2.60 11.66
N ASP A 83 18.05 3.69 12.35
CA ASP A 83 19.03 4.59 12.96
C ASP A 83 18.37 5.47 14.05
N GLU A 84 19.22 6.02 14.91
CA GLU A 84 18.96 6.65 16.20
C GLU A 84 17.93 7.80 16.27
N ASP A 85 17.34 7.89 17.48
CA ASP A 85 16.72 9.04 18.13
C ASP A 85 15.30 9.47 17.68
N CYS A 86 14.30 9.01 18.43
CA CYS A 86 12.97 9.60 18.48
C CYS A 86 12.88 10.44 19.76
N PRO A 87 13.02 11.78 19.70
CA PRO A 87 12.65 12.63 20.82
C PRO A 87 11.13 12.72 20.86
N HIS A 88 10.59 12.93 22.05
CA HIS A 88 9.16 12.96 22.39
C HIS A 88 8.58 11.61 22.84
N ARG A 89 9.19 11.11 23.92
CA ARG A 89 8.41 10.67 25.09
C ARG A 89 7.72 11.88 25.72
#